data_AF-A0AAD1MD27-F1
#
_entry.id   AF-A0AAD1MD27-F1
#
_cell.length_a   1.000
_cell.length_b   1.000
_cell.length_c   1.000
_cell.angle_alpha   90.00
_cell.angle_beta   90.00
_cell.angle_gamma   90.00
#
_symmetry.space_group_name_H-M   'P 1'
#
loop_
_entity.id
_entity.type
_entity.pdbx_description
1 polymer ?
#
loop_
_entity_poly.entity_id
_entity_poly.type
_entity_poly.pdbx_seq_one_letter_code
_entity_poly.pdbx_strand_id
1 'polypeptide(L)'
;MTGFARNKVAGGILLASLGAGAVAAALGSAPQASASCASFFGIGNSTNCFSTPTSVAIALGPGAQAYALGTLGSAISVGKLSFSKIEEDTVLNSVTALGYSAGAYANRGSRLGTSVAVGNDATAILAGGDLNFAAALGDSSVGYAGRTPLADKAFGNIAIAVGSSRYVAQAAAEGIGNIALNVFSPSSTTPFGSNVLAVGSFNVAASFFSRDSQVFAGFGGKQQTGTRNVAFSGFGRRNDIEAHGPGSIVGSLFQTSTTVLRSGPGVTINGRSTPIEGQHAAAHHAQVKPAHRLPHRGEP
;
A
#
# COMPACT_ATOMS: atom_id res chain seq x y z
N MET A 1 -26.74 -11.05 30.46
CA MET A 1 -26.88 -11.47 29.05
C MET A 1 -26.07 -10.51 28.18
N THR A 2 -25.45 -11.00 27.09
CA THR A 2 -25.17 -10.32 25.79
C THR A 2 -24.91 -8.80 25.74
N GLY A 3 -23.83 -8.27 25.14
CA GLY A 3 -22.71 -8.91 24.41
C GLY A 3 -21.74 -7.87 23.79
N PHE A 4 -20.55 -8.30 23.34
CA PHE A 4 -19.44 -7.44 22.85
C PHE A 4 -19.27 -7.45 21.31
N ALA A 5 -18.78 -6.36 20.71
CA ALA A 5 -18.20 -6.35 19.35
C ALA A 5 -17.19 -5.20 19.06
N ARG A 6 -15.90 -5.56 18.84
CA ARG A 6 -14.91 -5.13 17.80
C ARG A 6 -14.71 -3.61 17.48
N ASN A 7 -13.52 -2.98 17.62
CA ASN A 7 -12.15 -3.14 17.02
C ASN A 7 -11.88 -2.15 15.83
N LYS A 8 -10.66 -1.66 15.45
CA LYS A 8 -9.23 -2.12 15.59
C LYS A 8 -8.12 -1.01 15.84
N VAL A 9 -7.57 -0.19 14.88
CA VAL A 9 -6.75 1.13 14.98
C VAL A 9 -6.62 1.84 13.58
N ALA A 10 -6.09 3.10 13.27
CA ALA A 10 -4.96 3.41 12.27
C ALA A 10 -4.79 4.54 11.11
N GLY A 11 -3.77 5.45 11.12
CA GLY A 11 -2.90 6.01 9.96
C GLY A 11 -3.28 7.15 8.91
N GLY A 12 -2.45 8.02 8.23
CA GLY A 12 -1.02 8.05 7.83
C GLY A 12 -0.39 8.85 6.62
N ILE A 13 0.28 10.00 6.88
CA ILE A 13 1.44 10.59 6.13
C ILE A 13 1.30 11.50 4.87
N LEU A 14 2.08 12.60 4.93
CA LEU A 14 2.83 13.48 3.98
C LEU A 14 2.36 13.92 2.57
N LEU A 15 2.41 15.26 2.42
CA LEU A 15 2.82 15.98 1.20
C LEU A 15 4.34 15.93 0.98
N ALA A 16 4.75 15.84 -0.28
CA ALA A 16 6.02 16.40 -0.77
C ALA A 16 5.96 16.68 -2.28
N SER A 17 6.72 17.69 -2.74
CA SER A 17 6.97 18.17 -4.12
C SER A 17 6.12 19.33 -4.65
N LEU A 18 6.78 20.49 -4.79
CA LEU A 18 6.39 21.66 -5.59
C LEU A 18 7.66 22.51 -5.80
N GLY A 19 8.01 22.85 -7.04
CA GLY A 19 9.03 23.86 -7.35
C GLY A 19 10.47 23.37 -7.62
N ALA A 20 10.77 23.04 -8.88
CA ALA A 20 12.04 23.30 -9.57
C ALA A 20 11.85 23.06 -11.08
N GLY A 21 12.49 23.83 -11.98
CA GLY A 21 12.53 23.48 -13.41
C GLY A 21 12.27 24.55 -14.47
N ALA A 22 12.32 25.86 -14.15
CA ALA A 22 12.46 26.89 -15.19
C ALA A 22 13.95 27.16 -15.49
N VAL A 23 14.25 27.56 -16.73
CA VAL A 23 15.61 27.73 -17.33
C VAL A 23 16.27 26.43 -17.82
N ALA A 24 15.83 25.96 -18.99
CA ALA A 24 16.49 24.92 -19.80
C ALA A 24 16.21 25.10 -21.31
N ALA A 25 16.29 26.33 -21.82
CA ALA A 25 15.91 26.66 -23.20
C ALA A 25 16.78 27.78 -23.83
N ALA A 26 18.09 27.59 -23.82
CA ALA A 26 19.01 28.27 -24.74
C ALA A 26 19.88 27.19 -25.39
N LEU A 27 20.02 27.25 -26.73
CA LEU A 27 20.48 26.15 -27.60
C LEU A 27 19.44 25.02 -27.74
N GLY A 28 19.11 24.66 -28.99
CA GLY A 28 17.83 24.03 -29.32
C GLY A 28 17.85 22.51 -29.51
N SER A 29 16.67 21.90 -29.35
CA SER A 29 16.33 20.56 -29.84
C SER A 29 14.87 20.55 -30.35
N ALA A 30 14.39 19.41 -30.86
CA ALA A 30 13.18 19.32 -31.71
C ALA A 30 11.87 19.82 -31.04
N PRO A 31 10.85 20.22 -31.83
CA PRO A 31 9.56 20.70 -31.31
C PRO A 31 8.92 19.72 -30.32
N GLN A 32 8.66 20.21 -29.11
CA GLN A 32 8.11 19.41 -28.03
C GLN A 32 6.63 19.08 -28.31
N ALA A 33 6.30 17.80 -28.42
CA ALA A 33 4.94 17.34 -28.69
C ALA A 33 3.98 17.87 -27.61
N SER A 34 3.01 18.69 -28.04
CA SER A 34 2.21 19.49 -27.12
C SER A 34 1.22 18.63 -26.33
N ALA A 35 1.29 18.71 -25.00
CA ALA A 35 0.35 18.04 -24.12
C ALA A 35 -1.00 18.78 -24.10
N SER A 36 -2.09 18.03 -24.17
CA SER A 36 -3.47 18.53 -24.16
C SER A 36 -4.03 18.56 -22.75
N CYS A 37 -4.65 19.68 -22.38
CA CYS A 37 -5.40 19.87 -21.14
C CYS A 37 -6.89 19.93 -21.41
N ALA A 38 -7.68 19.19 -20.63
CA ALA A 38 -9.12 19.37 -20.50
C ALA A 38 -9.47 19.63 -19.03
N SER A 39 -10.18 20.73 -18.79
CA SER A 39 -10.68 21.17 -17.50
C SER A 39 -12.15 21.57 -17.65
N PHE A 40 -12.92 21.57 -16.55
CA PHE A 40 -14.33 21.99 -16.56
C PHE A 40 -14.56 23.45 -17.01
N PHE A 41 -13.48 24.23 -17.14
CA PHE A 41 -13.48 25.64 -17.50
C PHE A 41 -12.85 25.90 -18.89
N GLY A 42 -12.44 24.85 -19.61
CA GLY A 42 -11.93 24.96 -20.98
C GLY A 42 -11.04 23.80 -21.43
N ILE A 43 -10.84 23.72 -22.75
CA ILE A 43 -9.83 22.89 -23.40
C ILE A 43 -8.64 23.79 -23.75
N GLY A 44 -7.41 23.36 -23.49
CA GLY A 44 -6.20 24.14 -23.75
C GLY A 44 -5.01 23.27 -24.15
N ASN A 45 -4.09 23.81 -24.95
CA ASN A 45 -2.87 23.12 -25.36
C ASN A 45 -1.73 23.46 -24.38
N SER A 46 -1.71 22.80 -23.22
CA SER A 46 -0.80 23.06 -22.10
C SER A 46 -0.44 21.77 -21.37
N THR A 47 0.84 21.60 -21.01
CA THR A 47 1.30 20.54 -20.10
C THR A 47 0.66 20.64 -18.72
N ASN A 48 0.34 21.84 -18.28
CA ASN A 48 -0.20 22.11 -16.95
C ASN A 48 -1.70 22.32 -17.09
N CYS A 49 -2.48 21.38 -16.55
CA CYS A 49 -3.93 21.44 -16.55
C CYS A 49 -4.45 21.71 -15.14
N PHE A 50 -5.17 22.82 -14.98
CA PHE A 50 -5.71 23.27 -13.69
C PHE A 50 -7.23 23.18 -13.68
N SER A 51 -7.79 22.69 -12.58
CA SER A 51 -9.22 22.78 -12.27
C SER A 51 -9.45 23.82 -11.16
N THR A 52 -10.70 24.29 -11.04
CA THR A 52 -11.12 25.18 -9.94
C THR A 52 -11.69 24.37 -8.77
N PRO A 53 -11.97 24.98 -7.59
CA PRO A 53 -12.29 24.31 -6.31
C PRO A 53 -13.36 23.20 -6.21
N THR A 54 -14.01 22.79 -7.30
CA THR A 54 -15.07 21.77 -7.34
C THR A 54 -14.95 20.79 -8.53
N SER A 55 -13.79 20.70 -9.17
CA SER A 55 -13.71 20.18 -10.54
C SER A 55 -12.48 19.32 -10.90
N VAL A 56 -12.53 18.70 -12.08
CA VAL A 56 -11.52 17.76 -12.59
C VAL A 56 -10.48 18.46 -13.48
N ALA A 57 -9.21 18.09 -13.35
CA ALA A 57 -8.14 18.39 -14.31
C ALA A 57 -7.69 17.11 -15.03
N ILE A 58 -7.57 17.17 -16.36
CA ILE A 58 -7.11 16.04 -17.20
C ILE A 58 -5.99 16.53 -18.12
N ALA A 59 -4.80 15.95 -18.01
CA ALA A 59 -3.64 16.27 -18.86
C ALA A 59 -3.18 15.03 -19.66
N LEU A 60 -2.92 15.18 -20.96
CA LEU A 60 -2.62 14.08 -21.87
C LEU A 60 -1.38 14.42 -22.73
N GLY A 61 -0.35 13.58 -22.69
CA GLY A 61 0.89 13.71 -23.46
C GLY A 61 2.15 13.51 -22.62
N PRO A 62 3.34 13.42 -23.25
CA PRO A 62 4.61 13.37 -22.51
C PRO A 62 4.78 14.60 -21.62
N GLY A 63 5.04 14.42 -20.32
CA GLY A 63 5.12 15.53 -19.36
C GLY A 63 3.76 16.15 -18.99
N ALA A 64 2.65 15.44 -19.19
CA ALA A 64 1.31 15.88 -18.77
C ALA A 64 1.18 16.03 -17.25
N GLN A 65 0.66 17.17 -16.79
CA GLN A 65 0.49 17.50 -15.37
C GLN A 65 -0.93 17.94 -15.07
N ALA A 66 -1.62 17.25 -14.16
CA ALA A 66 -2.97 17.60 -13.73
C ALA A 66 -3.01 18.07 -12.27
N TYR A 67 -3.68 19.19 -12.05
CA TYR A 67 -3.80 19.87 -10.77
C TYR A 67 -5.27 20.18 -10.50
N ALA A 68 -5.82 19.58 -9.45
CA ALA A 68 -7.17 19.91 -9.01
C ALA A 68 -7.19 20.57 -7.65
N LEU A 69 -8.05 21.59 -7.55
CA LEU A 69 -8.15 22.51 -6.42
C LEU A 69 -9.45 22.25 -5.65
N GLY A 70 -9.49 22.73 -4.40
CA GLY A 70 -10.66 22.75 -3.52
C GLY A 70 -11.33 21.43 -3.14
N THR A 71 -12.57 21.53 -2.65
CA THR A 71 -13.21 20.55 -1.76
C THR A 71 -13.54 19.20 -2.40
N LEU A 72 -13.60 19.15 -3.74
CA LEU A 72 -13.94 17.97 -4.55
C LEU A 72 -12.95 17.81 -5.71
N GLY A 73 -11.64 17.80 -5.40
CA GLY A 73 -10.61 17.71 -6.43
C GLY A 73 -10.55 16.35 -7.13
N SER A 74 -10.28 16.36 -8.44
CA SER A 74 -9.86 15.16 -9.20
C SER A 74 -8.78 15.51 -10.25
N ALA A 75 -7.62 14.85 -10.22
CA ALA A 75 -6.49 15.15 -11.10
C ALA A 75 -5.99 13.91 -11.85
N ILE A 76 -6.04 13.92 -13.19
CA ILE A 76 -5.72 12.77 -14.05
C ILE A 76 -4.67 13.15 -15.10
N SER A 77 -3.58 12.40 -15.21
CA SER A 77 -2.52 12.67 -16.20
C SER A 77 -2.08 11.39 -16.92
N VAL A 78 -1.72 11.49 -18.20
CA VAL A 78 -1.40 10.32 -19.03
C VAL A 78 -0.24 10.63 -19.97
N GLY A 79 0.83 9.85 -19.90
CA GLY A 79 2.02 9.94 -20.75
C GLY A 79 3.29 9.51 -20.02
N LYS A 80 4.40 9.37 -20.76
CA LYS A 80 5.73 9.27 -20.13
C LYS A 80 5.99 10.56 -19.34
N LEU A 81 6.42 10.44 -18.08
CA LEU A 81 6.53 11.56 -17.13
C LEU A 81 5.18 12.26 -16.81
N SER A 82 4.07 11.52 -16.77
CA SER A 82 2.79 12.09 -16.32
C SER A 82 2.73 12.27 -14.80
N PHE A 83 2.19 13.39 -14.33
CA PHE A 83 2.08 13.73 -12.92
C PHE A 83 0.69 14.26 -12.55
N SER A 84 0.13 13.83 -11.43
CA SER A 84 -1.15 14.36 -10.95
C SER A 84 -1.10 14.73 -9.48
N LYS A 85 -1.85 15.77 -9.11
CA LYS A 85 -1.86 16.27 -7.74
C LYS A 85 -3.16 16.95 -7.33
N ILE A 86 -3.50 16.80 -6.05
CA ILE A 86 -4.45 17.66 -5.32
C ILE A 86 -3.77 18.16 -4.06
N GLU A 87 -3.96 19.45 -3.78
CA GLU A 87 -3.11 20.22 -2.85
C GLU A 87 -3.85 20.79 -1.63
N GLU A 88 -5.18 20.84 -1.68
CA GLU A 88 -6.00 21.53 -0.69
C GLU A 88 -6.64 20.60 0.35
N ASP A 89 -7.07 21.18 1.46
CA ASP A 89 -7.89 20.51 2.49
C ASP A 89 -9.29 20.24 1.92
N THR A 90 -9.35 19.19 1.11
CA THR A 90 -10.58 18.74 0.44
C THR A 90 -11.60 18.18 1.44
N VAL A 91 -12.81 17.80 1.01
CA VAL A 91 -13.52 16.68 1.68
C VAL A 91 -13.07 15.36 1.06
N LEU A 92 -12.90 15.36 -0.27
CA LEU A 92 -12.51 14.23 -1.11
C LEU A 92 -11.39 14.65 -2.06
N ASN A 93 -10.31 13.88 -2.15
CA ASN A 93 -9.32 14.02 -3.21
C ASN A 93 -9.09 12.73 -4.00
N SER A 94 -8.98 12.83 -5.33
CA SER A 94 -8.62 11.71 -6.21
C SER A 94 -7.62 12.09 -7.28
N VAL A 95 -6.55 11.32 -7.41
CA VAL A 95 -5.38 11.71 -8.21
C VAL A 95 -4.85 10.50 -8.96
N THR A 96 -4.46 10.62 -10.21
CA THR A 96 -4.07 9.47 -11.04
C THR A 96 -3.13 9.90 -12.16
N ALA A 97 -2.03 9.20 -12.38
CA ALA A 97 -1.00 9.54 -13.37
C ALA A 97 -0.51 8.27 -14.07
N LEU A 98 -0.47 8.21 -15.40
CA LEU A 98 -0.33 6.95 -16.16
C LEU A 98 0.71 7.01 -17.31
N GLY A 99 1.83 6.30 -17.20
CA GLY A 99 2.84 6.11 -18.25
C GLY A 99 4.26 5.99 -17.69
N TYR A 100 5.26 5.59 -18.49
CA TYR A 100 6.63 5.35 -18.00
C TYR A 100 7.10 6.49 -17.06
N SER A 101 7.37 6.14 -15.79
CA SER A 101 7.66 7.08 -14.69
C SER A 101 6.53 8.09 -14.42
N ALA A 102 5.35 7.62 -14.05
CA ALA A 102 4.29 8.48 -13.52
C ALA A 102 4.33 8.62 -11.99
N GLY A 103 3.68 9.66 -11.47
CA GLY A 103 3.53 9.94 -10.04
C GLY A 103 2.21 10.62 -9.71
N ALA A 104 1.53 10.18 -8.65
CA ALA A 104 0.25 10.74 -8.21
C ALA A 104 0.25 10.98 -6.70
N TYR A 105 -0.30 12.12 -6.26
CA TYR A 105 -0.21 12.59 -4.87
C TYR A 105 -1.46 13.36 -4.44
N ALA A 106 -2.21 12.84 -3.47
CA ALA A 106 -3.54 13.34 -3.09
C ALA A 106 -3.61 13.65 -1.59
N ASN A 107 -3.65 14.92 -1.19
CA ASN A 107 -2.93 15.26 0.03
C ASN A 107 -3.58 16.32 0.94
N ARG A 108 -3.52 16.08 2.26
CA ARG A 108 -4.27 16.72 3.37
C ARG A 108 -5.77 16.44 3.46
N GLY A 109 -6.26 16.61 4.69
CA GLY A 109 -7.35 17.53 5.07
C GLY A 109 -8.77 17.08 4.74
N SER A 110 -8.87 16.29 3.68
CA SER A 110 -9.93 15.34 3.42
C SER A 110 -10.28 14.53 4.67
N ARG A 111 -11.45 13.91 4.63
CA ARG A 111 -11.67 12.69 5.41
C ARG A 111 -11.32 11.44 4.60
N LEU A 112 -11.07 11.60 3.31
CA LEU A 112 -10.72 10.57 2.34
C LEU A 112 -9.95 11.15 1.16
N GLY A 113 -8.82 10.54 0.83
CA GLY A 113 -8.11 10.76 -0.42
C GLY A 113 -7.89 9.49 -1.23
N THR A 114 -7.32 9.65 -2.43
CA THR A 114 -6.81 8.58 -3.31
C THR A 114 -5.77 9.16 -4.27
N SER A 115 -4.60 8.54 -4.44
CA SER A 115 -3.69 8.84 -5.56
C SER A 115 -3.34 7.55 -6.35
N VAL A 116 -2.97 7.57 -7.64
CA VAL A 116 -2.61 6.36 -8.41
C VAL A 116 -1.62 6.70 -9.54
N ALA A 117 -0.31 6.54 -9.37
CA ALA A 117 0.63 6.47 -10.49
C ALA A 117 0.39 5.21 -11.42
N VAL A 118 1.03 5.02 -12.59
CA VAL A 118 1.08 3.80 -13.48
C VAL A 118 2.22 3.98 -14.49
N GLY A 119 2.81 2.88 -15.02
CA GLY A 119 3.73 2.88 -16.17
C GLY A 119 5.22 2.85 -15.81
N ASN A 120 5.88 1.75 -16.19
CA ASN A 120 7.13 1.26 -15.57
C ASN A 120 7.21 1.50 -14.04
N ASP A 121 6.19 1.17 -13.24
CA ASP A 121 4.90 0.54 -13.58
C ASP A 121 3.82 0.86 -12.54
N ALA A 122 3.76 2.16 -12.19
CA ALA A 122 3.34 2.71 -10.92
C ALA A 122 1.87 2.61 -10.46
N THR A 123 1.65 3.07 -9.23
CA THR A 123 0.41 3.28 -8.47
C THR A 123 0.95 3.80 -7.18
N ALA A 124 0.56 4.98 -6.76
CA ALA A 124 1.13 5.70 -5.63
C ALA A 124 0.02 6.56 -5.09
N ILE A 125 -0.29 6.40 -3.82
CA ILE A 125 -1.64 6.62 -3.26
C ILE A 125 -1.50 7.49 -1.99
N LEU A 126 -2.63 7.96 -1.48
CA LEU A 126 -2.85 8.70 -0.24
C LEU A 126 -4.33 8.57 0.08
N ALA A 127 -4.72 8.77 1.32
CA ALA A 127 -6.11 9.03 1.67
C ALA A 127 -6.29 10.19 2.65
N GLY A 128 -5.34 11.14 2.59
CA GLY A 128 -4.81 11.89 3.72
C GLY A 128 -5.78 12.76 4.49
N GLY A 129 -5.86 12.53 5.80
CA GLY A 129 -6.92 13.10 6.62
C GLY A 129 -7.10 12.36 7.93
N ASP A 130 -8.36 11.98 8.18
CA ASP A 130 -8.72 10.91 9.12
C ASP A 130 -8.72 9.52 8.42
N LEU A 131 -7.96 9.41 7.31
CA LEU A 131 -7.53 8.23 6.54
C LEU A 131 -6.15 8.54 5.89
N ASN A 132 -5.39 7.54 5.43
CA ASN A 132 -4.39 7.61 4.35
C ASN A 132 -4.33 6.26 3.54
N PHE A 133 -3.45 6.14 2.54
CA PHE A 133 -3.27 5.04 1.55
C PHE A 133 -1.89 5.35 0.84
N ALA A 134 -1.15 4.46 0.13
CA ALA A 134 0.14 4.82 -0.54
C ALA A 134 0.85 3.68 -1.27
N ALA A 135 0.77 3.59 -2.59
CA ALA A 135 1.58 2.63 -3.37
C ALA A 135 2.89 3.18 -3.96
N ALA A 136 3.64 2.33 -4.69
CA ALA A 136 4.58 2.76 -5.72
C ALA A 136 4.84 1.61 -6.73
N LEU A 137 3.86 1.24 -7.61
CA LEU A 137 4.09 0.08 -8.52
C LEU A 137 5.32 0.32 -9.46
N GLY A 138 5.86 -0.72 -10.08
CA GLY A 138 7.04 -0.59 -10.97
C GLY A 138 8.27 -1.36 -10.53
N ASP A 139 8.62 -2.47 -11.19
CA ASP A 139 7.70 -3.32 -11.97
C ASP A 139 6.82 -4.10 -10.99
N SER A 140 5.51 -3.82 -11.01
CA SER A 140 4.50 -4.40 -10.11
C SER A 140 4.77 -4.22 -8.59
N SER A 141 4.40 -3.09 -7.98
CA SER A 141 4.53 -2.81 -6.52
C SER A 141 3.38 -2.02 -5.80
N VAL A 142 2.39 -2.67 -5.19
CA VAL A 142 1.30 -1.97 -4.46
C VAL A 142 1.73 -1.68 -3.02
N GLY A 143 2.00 -0.44 -2.65
CA GLY A 143 1.95 -0.03 -1.23
C GLY A 143 0.51 0.38 -0.79
N TYR A 144 0.30 0.59 0.51
CA TYR A 144 -0.95 1.12 1.09
C TYR A 144 -0.72 1.83 2.46
N ALA A 145 -0.60 3.16 2.60
CA ALA A 145 -0.61 3.87 3.92
C ALA A 145 -2.01 3.96 4.59
N GLY A 146 -2.24 4.92 5.48
CA GLY A 146 -3.34 5.04 6.47
C GLY A 146 -4.75 4.42 6.41
N ARG A 147 -4.94 3.14 6.11
CA ARG A 147 -6.26 2.55 6.37
C ARG A 147 -6.52 2.53 7.87
N THR A 148 -7.59 3.16 8.36
CA THR A 148 -8.17 2.89 9.69
C THR A 148 -8.96 1.61 9.66
N PRO A 149 -8.57 0.66 10.50
CA PRO A 149 -9.53 -0.18 11.18
C PRO A 149 -10.16 0.22 12.56
N LEU A 150 -9.80 1.26 13.35
CA LEU A 150 -10.67 1.85 14.42
C LEU A 150 -11.37 3.09 13.85
N ALA A 151 -12.47 3.52 14.47
CA ALA A 151 -13.04 4.84 14.25
C ALA A 151 -12.24 6.02 14.91
N ASP A 152 -10.99 5.78 15.33
CA ASP A 152 -10.05 6.85 15.67
C ASP A 152 -9.73 7.69 14.43
N LYS A 153 -9.12 8.87 14.62
CA LYS A 153 -8.42 9.53 13.51
C LYS A 153 -7.35 8.60 12.99
N ALA A 154 -7.43 8.27 11.71
CA ALA A 154 -6.39 7.57 11.04
C ALA A 154 -5.17 8.52 10.94
N PHE A 155 -4.14 8.25 11.74
CA PHE A 155 -2.98 9.11 11.89
C PHE A 155 -1.64 8.32 11.88
N GLY A 156 -0.70 8.63 10.99
CA GLY A 156 0.70 8.15 11.03
C GLY A 156 1.22 6.92 10.22
N ASN A 157 0.44 6.16 9.45
CA ASN A 157 0.96 5.09 8.54
C ASN A 157 1.78 5.54 7.33
N ILE A 158 2.74 4.74 6.86
CA ILE A 158 3.41 4.82 5.54
C ILE A 158 3.32 3.46 4.89
N ALA A 159 3.10 3.39 3.58
CA ALA A 159 3.60 2.24 2.86
C ALA A 159 4.18 2.61 1.51
N ILE A 160 5.11 1.77 1.07
CA ILE A 160 5.85 1.90 -0.18
C ILE A 160 6.16 0.48 -0.63
N ALA A 161 5.94 0.18 -1.90
CA ALA A 161 6.51 -1.00 -2.51
C ALA A 161 7.40 -0.60 -3.69
N VAL A 162 8.36 -1.44 -4.06
CA VAL A 162 9.24 -1.28 -5.21
C VAL A 162 9.50 -2.69 -5.75
N GLY A 163 8.99 -2.98 -6.94
CA GLY A 163 9.04 -4.30 -7.54
C GLY A 163 10.11 -4.37 -8.65
N SER A 164 10.53 -5.58 -8.96
CA SER A 164 11.15 -5.89 -10.25
C SER A 164 10.56 -7.21 -10.76
N SER A 165 9.23 -7.26 -10.74
CA SER A 165 8.49 -8.51 -10.65
C SER A 165 7.33 -8.59 -11.64
N ARG A 166 7.14 -9.80 -12.16
CA ARG A 166 5.98 -10.21 -12.98
C ARG A 166 4.67 -10.31 -12.15
N TYR A 167 4.75 -10.04 -10.85
CA TYR A 167 3.70 -10.13 -9.84
C TYR A 167 3.91 -9.06 -8.77
N VAL A 168 2.87 -8.69 -8.04
CA VAL A 168 2.90 -7.54 -7.10
C VAL A 168 3.88 -7.75 -5.92
N ALA A 169 4.81 -6.83 -5.73
CA ALA A 169 5.42 -6.54 -4.44
C ALA A 169 4.43 -5.69 -3.62
N GLN A 170 3.80 -6.22 -2.56
CA GLN A 170 2.82 -5.46 -1.76
C GLN A 170 3.38 -4.93 -0.44
N ALA A 171 3.13 -3.66 -0.12
CA ALA A 171 3.20 -3.10 1.23
C ALA A 171 1.83 -2.56 1.69
N ALA A 172 1.56 -2.55 2.98
CA ALA A 172 0.36 -1.96 3.58
C ALA A 172 0.58 -1.61 5.05
N ALA A 173 0.21 -0.41 5.47
CA ALA A 173 0.31 0.07 6.83
C ALA A 173 -1.05 0.57 7.32
N GLU A 174 -1.37 0.10 8.51
CA GLU A 174 -2.69 0.02 9.12
C GLU A 174 -2.59 0.09 10.66
N GLY A 175 -1.78 1.01 11.20
CA GLY A 175 -1.86 1.41 12.61
C GLY A 175 -1.81 2.92 12.89
N ILE A 176 -1.93 3.38 14.14
CA ILE A 176 -1.58 4.78 14.43
C ILE A 176 -0.04 4.83 14.37
N GLY A 177 0.54 5.41 13.32
CA GLY A 177 2.00 5.49 13.17
C GLY A 177 2.73 4.31 12.49
N ASN A 178 2.12 3.48 11.62
CA ASN A 178 2.80 2.25 11.12
C ASN A 178 3.59 2.44 9.81
N ILE A 179 4.44 1.49 9.44
CA ILE A 179 5.28 1.58 8.25
C ILE A 179 5.35 0.21 7.58
N ALA A 180 5.08 0.12 6.29
CA ALA A 180 5.28 -1.09 5.51
C ALA A 180 6.11 -0.83 4.24
N LEU A 181 7.18 -1.59 4.06
CA LEU A 181 8.17 -1.39 2.99
C LEU A 181 8.41 -2.70 2.24
N ASN A 182 7.99 -2.81 0.98
CA ASN A 182 8.24 -4.02 0.18
C ASN A 182 9.16 -3.70 -0.99
N VAL A 183 10.45 -3.91 -0.80
CA VAL A 183 11.50 -3.26 -1.59
C VAL A 183 12.35 -4.30 -2.32
N PHE A 184 12.42 -4.15 -3.65
CA PHE A 184 13.15 -5.03 -4.56
C PHE A 184 12.77 -6.50 -4.46
N SER A 185 11.48 -6.79 -4.25
CA SER A 185 10.97 -8.15 -4.41
C SER A 185 11.01 -8.52 -5.90
N PRO A 186 11.88 -9.46 -6.32
CA PRO A 186 12.07 -9.80 -7.73
C PRO A 186 10.99 -10.78 -8.20
N SER A 187 10.90 -11.01 -9.52
CA SER A 187 9.87 -11.84 -10.15
C SER A 187 9.53 -13.11 -9.35
N SER A 188 8.36 -13.07 -8.72
CA SER A 188 7.82 -14.12 -7.87
C SER A 188 7.47 -15.39 -8.66
N THR A 189 7.31 -16.48 -7.93
CA THR A 189 6.71 -17.73 -8.42
C THR A 189 5.37 -18.06 -7.75
N THR A 190 4.86 -17.18 -6.88
CA THR A 190 3.62 -17.35 -6.14
C THR A 190 2.63 -16.20 -6.43
N PRO A 191 1.30 -16.43 -6.38
CA PRO A 191 0.33 -15.42 -6.83
C PRO A 191 0.32 -14.10 -6.05
N PHE A 192 0.79 -14.10 -4.79
CA PHE A 192 0.79 -12.91 -3.92
C PHE A 192 2.12 -12.16 -3.88
N GLY A 193 3.07 -12.55 -4.73
CA GLY A 193 4.41 -11.96 -4.72
C GLY A 193 5.04 -12.01 -3.34
N SER A 194 5.73 -10.94 -2.97
CA SER A 194 6.02 -10.67 -1.55
C SER A 194 4.96 -9.71 -1.01
N ASN A 195 4.60 -9.82 0.26
CA ASN A 195 3.64 -8.95 0.94
C ASN A 195 4.20 -8.45 2.29
N VAL A 196 3.86 -7.23 2.68
CA VAL A 196 4.38 -6.55 3.87
C VAL A 196 3.25 -5.74 4.49
N LEU A 197 2.91 -6.02 5.74
CA LEU A 197 1.72 -5.47 6.40
C LEU A 197 2.02 -5.07 7.85
N ALA A 198 1.83 -3.79 8.21
CA ALA A 198 2.07 -3.27 9.55
C ALA A 198 0.78 -2.70 10.16
N VAL A 199 0.20 -3.34 11.18
CA VAL A 199 -1.17 -3.10 11.68
C VAL A 199 -1.18 -2.84 13.20
N GLY A 200 -1.86 -1.79 13.68
CA GLY A 200 -2.06 -1.53 15.12
C GLY A 200 -1.60 -0.15 15.60
N SER A 201 -0.48 -0.01 16.32
CA SER A 201 0.10 1.31 16.67
C SER A 201 1.63 1.27 16.65
N PHE A 202 2.27 2.19 15.92
CA PHE A 202 3.72 2.33 15.78
C PHE A 202 4.48 1.06 15.31
N ASN A 203 3.89 0.22 14.45
CA ASN A 203 4.53 -1.00 13.94
C ASN A 203 5.28 -0.78 12.62
N VAL A 204 6.32 -1.56 12.36
CA VAL A 204 7.13 -1.52 11.14
C VAL A 204 7.24 -2.92 10.53
N ALA A 205 6.80 -3.10 9.29
CA ALA A 205 6.99 -4.32 8.51
C ALA A 205 7.88 -4.01 7.29
N ALA A 206 8.81 -4.91 6.94
CA ALA A 206 9.67 -4.71 5.78
C ALA A 206 10.09 -6.00 5.05
N SER A 207 10.08 -6.01 3.73
CA SER A 207 10.67 -7.06 2.89
C SER A 207 11.72 -6.44 1.99
N PHE A 208 12.95 -6.98 2.01
CA PHE A 208 14.09 -6.48 1.26
C PHE A 208 14.71 -7.61 0.44
N PHE A 209 14.72 -7.48 -0.90
CA PHE A 209 15.27 -8.49 -1.82
C PHE A 209 14.68 -9.89 -1.64
N SER A 210 13.53 -9.99 -0.96
CA SER A 210 12.88 -11.24 -0.59
C SER A 210 11.83 -11.58 -1.63
N ARG A 211 11.81 -12.83 -2.11
CA ARG A 211 10.88 -13.28 -3.15
C ARG A 211 9.83 -14.22 -2.57
N ASP A 212 8.56 -14.05 -2.93
CA ASP A 212 7.45 -14.87 -2.43
C ASP A 212 7.19 -14.73 -0.90
N SER A 213 7.75 -13.71 -0.24
CA SER A 213 7.81 -13.63 1.25
C SER A 213 6.77 -12.70 1.86
N GLN A 214 6.21 -13.09 3.00
CA GLN A 214 5.18 -12.36 3.75
C GLN A 214 5.73 -11.83 5.08
N VAL A 215 5.41 -10.58 5.43
CA VAL A 215 5.96 -9.89 6.61
C VAL A 215 4.87 -9.09 7.32
N PHE A 216 4.58 -9.43 8.57
CA PHE A 216 3.44 -8.94 9.34
C PHE A 216 3.89 -8.36 10.69
N ALA A 217 3.67 -7.06 10.92
CA ALA A 217 3.97 -6.40 12.19
C ALA A 217 2.70 -5.91 12.87
N GLY A 218 2.46 -6.31 14.11
CA GLY A 218 1.28 -5.98 14.92
C GLY A 218 -0.03 -6.70 14.54
N PHE A 219 0.03 -7.63 13.60
CA PHE A 219 -1.10 -8.40 13.07
C PHE A 219 -1.00 -9.86 13.55
N GLY A 220 -1.97 -10.38 14.32
CA GLY A 220 -1.89 -11.74 14.90
C GLY A 220 -3.23 -12.43 15.15
N GLY A 221 -3.67 -13.25 14.20
CA GLY A 221 -4.88 -14.07 14.35
C GLY A 221 -6.14 -13.27 14.74
N LYS A 222 -6.70 -13.56 15.92
CA LYS A 222 -7.91 -12.88 16.45
C LYS A 222 -7.64 -11.47 17.00
N GLN A 223 -6.38 -11.05 17.16
CA GLN A 223 -5.98 -9.72 17.67
C GLN A 223 -5.15 -8.98 16.60
N GLN A 224 -5.65 -7.84 16.12
CA GLN A 224 -5.00 -7.10 15.03
C GLN A 224 -4.60 -5.69 15.47
N THR A 225 -4.06 -5.55 16.67
CA THR A 225 -3.76 -4.26 17.31
C THR A 225 -2.45 -4.34 18.11
N GLY A 226 -1.40 -4.92 17.54
CA GLY A 226 -0.10 -4.90 18.18
C GLY A 226 0.47 -3.47 18.23
N THR A 227 1.23 -3.18 19.28
CA THR A 227 1.91 -1.88 19.44
C THR A 227 3.43 -2.05 19.36
N ARG A 228 4.13 -1.17 18.63
CA ARG A 228 5.59 -1.04 18.51
C ARG A 228 6.36 -2.23 17.91
N ASN A 229 5.71 -3.10 17.15
CA ASN A 229 6.35 -4.32 16.63
C ASN A 229 7.15 -4.08 15.35
N VAL A 230 8.19 -4.88 15.16
CA VAL A 230 9.07 -4.84 13.99
C VAL A 230 9.13 -6.23 13.35
N ALA A 231 8.79 -6.35 12.08
CA ALA A 231 8.90 -7.58 11.29
C ALA A 231 9.74 -7.32 10.03
N PHE A 232 10.75 -8.15 9.71
CA PHE A 232 11.59 -7.95 8.53
C PHE A 232 12.05 -9.23 7.80
N SER A 233 11.93 -9.25 6.48
CA SER A 233 12.55 -10.28 5.60
C SER A 233 13.71 -9.68 4.81
N GLY A 234 14.84 -10.38 4.73
CA GLY A 234 16.02 -9.94 3.97
C GLY A 234 16.69 -11.10 3.23
N PHE A 235 16.97 -10.91 1.93
CA PHE A 235 17.78 -11.85 1.11
C PHE A 235 17.26 -13.30 1.10
N GLY A 236 15.97 -13.49 1.37
CA GLY A 236 15.34 -14.79 1.52
C GLY A 236 14.26 -15.06 0.48
N ARG A 237 13.48 -16.13 0.67
CA ARG A 237 12.35 -16.44 -0.19
C ARG A 237 11.31 -17.32 0.48
N ARG A 238 10.02 -17.10 0.19
CA ARG A 238 8.89 -17.85 0.75
C ARG A 238 8.89 -17.84 2.28
N ASN A 239 9.43 -16.80 2.89
CA ASN A 239 9.48 -16.65 4.33
C ASN A 239 8.17 -16.03 4.82
N ASP A 240 7.76 -16.42 6.01
CA ASP A 240 6.52 -16.02 6.67
C ASP A 240 6.92 -15.47 8.04
N ILE A 241 6.59 -14.22 8.34
CA ILE A 241 7.20 -13.47 9.44
C ILE A 241 6.12 -12.69 10.18
N GLU A 242 5.85 -13.06 11.43
CA GLU A 242 4.80 -12.44 12.26
C GLU A 242 5.37 -11.90 13.58
N ALA A 243 5.12 -10.61 13.85
CA ALA A 243 5.52 -9.91 15.06
C ALA A 243 4.29 -9.35 15.79
N HIS A 244 4.00 -9.79 17.01
CA HIS A 244 2.86 -9.34 17.81
C HIS A 244 3.28 -8.63 19.11
N GLY A 245 2.38 -7.80 19.65
CA GLY A 245 2.67 -6.85 20.73
C GLY A 245 3.33 -7.42 22.00
N PRO A 246 4.07 -6.60 22.78
CA PRO A 246 4.24 -5.15 22.66
C PRO A 246 5.72 -4.75 22.42
N GLY A 247 6.18 -4.80 21.17
CA GLY A 247 7.58 -4.52 20.82
C GLY A 247 8.40 -5.76 20.50
N SER A 248 7.79 -6.76 19.86
CA SER A 248 8.55 -7.87 19.29
C SER A 248 9.38 -7.39 18.09
N ILE A 249 10.60 -7.93 17.97
CA ILE A 249 11.48 -7.71 16.81
C ILE A 249 11.73 -9.07 16.16
N VAL A 250 11.19 -9.25 14.96
CA VAL A 250 11.17 -10.55 14.27
C VAL A 250 11.77 -10.40 12.89
N GLY A 251 12.63 -11.33 12.49
CA GLY A 251 13.09 -11.33 11.11
C GLY A 251 13.69 -12.62 10.60
N SER A 252 13.89 -12.62 9.29
CA SER A 252 14.41 -13.76 8.55
C SER A 252 15.39 -13.26 7.49
N LEU A 253 16.66 -13.65 7.65
CA LEU A 253 17.81 -13.28 6.84
C LEU A 253 18.40 -14.53 6.17
N PHE A 254 18.50 -14.50 4.85
CA PHE A 254 19.04 -15.59 4.01
C PHE A 254 18.27 -16.92 4.06
N GLN A 255 17.10 -16.97 4.71
CA GLN A 255 16.29 -18.17 4.83
C GLN A 255 15.44 -18.45 3.58
N THR A 256 15.06 -19.72 3.41
CA THR A 256 14.08 -20.16 2.41
C THR A 256 12.99 -20.98 3.11
N SER A 257 11.72 -20.62 2.89
CA SER A 257 10.57 -21.36 3.42
C SER A 257 10.53 -21.50 4.95
N THR A 258 10.89 -20.44 5.69
CA THR A 258 10.78 -20.40 7.16
C THR A 258 9.63 -19.53 7.65
N THR A 259 8.82 -20.05 8.57
CA THR A 259 7.95 -19.24 9.44
C THR A 259 8.73 -18.78 10.68
N VAL A 260 8.67 -17.48 11.02
CA VAL A 260 9.29 -16.86 12.20
C VAL A 260 8.22 -16.02 12.92
N LEU A 261 7.87 -16.38 14.16
CA LEU A 261 6.64 -15.93 14.83
C LEU A 261 6.92 -15.49 16.27
N ARG A 262 6.70 -14.22 16.63
CA ARG A 262 6.89 -13.74 18.02
C ARG A 262 5.62 -13.13 18.61
N SER A 263 5.12 -13.77 19.66
CA SER A 263 4.19 -13.17 20.63
C SER A 263 4.96 -12.61 21.82
N GLY A 264 4.61 -11.41 22.29
CA GLY A 264 5.24 -10.79 23.45
C GLY A 264 6.62 -10.18 23.16
N PRO A 265 7.21 -9.49 24.16
CA PRO A 265 8.46 -8.74 23.97
C PRO A 265 9.64 -9.66 23.67
N GLY A 266 10.63 -9.13 22.94
CA GLY A 266 11.90 -9.82 22.65
C GLY A 266 12.23 -9.90 21.16
N VAL A 267 13.39 -10.50 20.87
CA VAL A 267 13.96 -10.58 19.52
C VAL A 267 13.94 -12.02 19.02
N THR A 268 13.71 -12.24 17.72
CA THR A 268 13.90 -13.54 17.06
C THR A 268 14.35 -13.32 15.62
N ILE A 269 15.52 -13.85 15.27
CA ILE A 269 16.08 -13.80 13.90
C ILE A 269 16.46 -15.22 13.50
N ASN A 270 15.99 -15.69 12.35
CA ASN A 270 16.28 -17.02 11.77
C ASN A 270 15.89 -18.26 12.61
N GLY A 271 15.36 -18.07 13.82
CA GLY A 271 15.05 -19.16 14.75
C GLY A 271 13.59 -19.61 14.71
N ARG A 272 13.35 -20.88 15.09
CA ARG A 272 12.01 -21.33 15.51
C ARG A 272 11.72 -20.78 16.91
N SER A 273 11.04 -19.64 16.97
CA SER A 273 10.36 -19.19 18.18
C SER A 273 9.11 -20.05 18.40
N THR A 274 9.22 -21.03 19.30
CA THR A 274 8.06 -21.81 19.76
C THR A 274 7.09 -20.91 20.52
N PRO A 275 5.76 -21.15 20.46
CA PRO A 275 4.78 -20.36 21.19
C PRO A 275 5.01 -20.36 22.70
N ILE A 276 4.46 -19.35 23.38
CA ILE A 276 4.07 -19.53 24.78
C ILE A 276 2.94 -20.57 24.81
N GLU A 277 2.99 -21.42 25.82
CA GLU A 277 2.15 -22.59 26.03
C GLU A 277 0.66 -22.25 26.17
N GLY A 278 -0.15 -22.69 25.20
CA GLY A 278 -1.62 -22.70 25.29
C GLY A 278 -2.39 -21.97 24.18
N GLN A 279 -3.43 -22.64 23.64
CA GLN A 279 -4.48 -22.13 22.73
C GLN A 279 -4.01 -21.67 21.32
N HIS A 280 -4.50 -22.21 20.20
CA HIS A 280 -5.50 -23.26 19.95
C HIS A 280 -5.08 -24.15 18.76
N ALA A 281 -5.47 -25.42 18.79
CA ALA A 281 -5.45 -26.31 17.63
C ALA A 281 -6.72 -26.17 16.76
N ALA A 282 -6.65 -26.71 15.53
CA ALA A 282 -7.72 -26.81 14.53
C ALA A 282 -8.20 -25.47 13.91
N ALA A 283 -8.46 -25.36 12.60
CA ALA A 283 -8.43 -26.36 11.51
C ALA A 283 -8.18 -25.69 10.15
N HIS A 284 -7.51 -26.38 9.21
CA HIS A 284 -7.70 -26.17 7.76
C HIS A 284 -7.26 -27.40 6.92
N HIS A 285 -7.73 -28.59 7.31
CA HIS A 285 -7.70 -29.78 6.44
C HIS A 285 -9.07 -30.44 6.39
N ALA A 286 -9.81 -30.07 5.34
CA ALA A 286 -11.03 -30.73 4.90
C ALA A 286 -11.03 -30.70 3.36
N GLN A 287 -10.34 -31.66 2.75
CA GLN A 287 -10.50 -31.88 1.31
C GLN A 287 -11.94 -32.30 1.03
N VAL A 288 -12.60 -31.59 0.10
CA VAL A 288 -13.92 -32.00 -0.37
C VAL A 288 -13.78 -33.28 -1.19
N LYS A 289 -14.27 -34.40 -0.67
CA LYS A 289 -14.45 -35.65 -1.42
C LYS A 289 -15.93 -35.79 -1.77
N PRO A 290 -16.30 -36.07 -3.03
CA PRO A 290 -17.70 -36.03 -3.46
C PRO A 290 -18.53 -37.17 -2.85
N ALA A 291 -19.81 -36.89 -2.62
CA ALA A 291 -20.75 -37.84 -2.05
C ALA A 291 -21.13 -38.94 -3.07
N HIS A 292 -21.13 -40.20 -2.64
CA HIS A 292 -21.84 -41.28 -3.33
C HIS A 292 -23.03 -41.72 -2.49
N ARG A 293 -24.22 -41.70 -3.10
CA ARG A 293 -25.51 -42.02 -2.49
C ARG A 293 -25.88 -43.47 -2.79
N LEU A 294 -26.33 -44.23 -1.80
CA LEU A 294 -27.16 -45.44 -1.96
C LEU A 294 -28.14 -45.56 -0.75
N PRO A 295 -29.28 -46.27 -0.89
CA PRO A 295 -30.45 -46.08 -0.03
C PRO A 295 -30.58 -47.09 1.13
N HIS A 296 -31.64 -46.88 1.92
CA HIS A 296 -32.09 -47.70 3.05
C HIS A 296 -32.16 -49.21 2.76
N ARG A 297 -31.86 -49.99 3.81
CA ARG A 297 -32.49 -51.28 4.05
C ARG A 297 -33.04 -51.27 5.49
N GLY A 298 -34.33 -51.49 5.63
CA GLY A 298 -35.03 -51.60 6.92
C GLY A 298 -35.89 -52.86 6.91
N GLU A 299 -35.64 -53.73 7.87
CA GLU A 299 -36.36 -54.94 8.26
C GLU A 299 -36.41 -54.89 9.81
N PRO A 300 -37.32 -55.59 10.51
CA PRO A 300 -38.30 -56.56 10.00
C PRO A 300 -39.64 -55.96 9.55
#